data_AF-A0A940TST4-F1
#
_entry.id   AF-A0A940TST4-F1
#
_cell.length_a   1.000
_cell.length_b   1.000
_cell.length_c   1.000
_cell.angle_alpha   90.00
_cell.angle_beta   90.00
_cell.angle_gamma   90.00
#
_symmetry.space_group_name_H-M   'P 1'
#
loop_
_entity.id
_entity.type
_entity.pdbx_description
1 polymer ?
#
loop_
_entity_poly.entity_id
_entity_poly.type
_entity_poly.pdbx_seq_one_letter_code
_entity_poly.pdbx_strand_id
1 'polypeptide(L)'
;MLRVGENLNVMIKKIGAAMKEKDPKPIQELAIAEAKAGVDFIDINLGPARKGGGELMEWIVKVVQEVVDTPLYLDTINPEAIEAGLKVYKNKKGKAVINSIMARPESMDVKFPIAQKHNAGVVALLWGPSGLPRDADERGVLAA
;
A
#
# COMPACT_ATOMS: atom_id res chain seq x y z
N MET A 1 -4.21 19.34 -2.61
CA MET A 1 -3.65 18.41 -1.60
C MET A 1 -4.19 17.03 -1.91
N LEU A 2 -3.33 16.02 -2.04
CA LEU A 2 -3.77 14.62 -2.15
C LEU A 2 -4.10 14.11 -0.74
N ARG A 3 -5.21 13.38 -0.61
CA ARG A 3 -5.72 12.79 0.62
C ARG A 3 -5.68 11.27 0.50
N VAL A 4 -5.00 10.62 1.44
CA VAL A 4 -4.91 9.16 1.51
C VAL A 4 -5.69 8.71 2.74
N GLY A 5 -6.71 7.87 2.56
CA GLY A 5 -7.45 7.26 3.67
C GLY A 5 -6.62 6.15 4.30
N GLU A 6 -6.34 6.22 5.60
CA GLU A 6 -5.44 5.30 6.32
C GLU A 6 -6.17 4.23 7.15
N ASN A 7 -7.51 4.20 7.09
CA ASN A 7 -8.29 3.43 8.05
C ASN A 7 -8.31 1.93 7.70
N LEU A 8 -8.05 1.54 6.45
CA LEU A 8 -8.02 0.12 6.04
C LEU A 8 -6.69 -0.50 6.46
N ASN A 9 -6.53 -0.65 7.78
CA ASN A 9 -5.29 -1.05 8.42
C ASN A 9 -5.50 -2.27 9.33
N VAL A 10 -4.62 -3.27 9.21
CA VAL A 10 -4.64 -4.52 9.98
C VAL A 10 -4.64 -4.31 11.49
N MET A 11 -4.11 -3.18 11.98
CA MET A 11 -4.07 -2.83 13.40
C MET A 11 -5.45 -2.47 13.96
N ILE A 12 -6.41 -2.08 13.11
CA ILE A 12 -7.78 -1.80 13.56
C ILE A 12 -8.50 -3.12 13.82
N LYS A 13 -8.92 -3.36 15.06
CA LYS A 13 -9.52 -4.64 15.50
C LYS A 13 -10.59 -5.20 14.55
N LYS A 14 -11.56 -4.36 14.10
CA LYS A 14 -12.62 -4.78 13.16
C LYS A 14 -12.04 -5.20 11.80
N ILE A 15 -11.08 -4.45 11.28
CA ILE A 15 -10.48 -4.68 9.97
C ILE A 15 -9.49 -5.85 10.00
N GLY A 16 -8.62 -5.92 11.01
CA GLY A 16 -7.72 -7.06 11.22
C GLY A 16 -8.47 -8.38 11.37
N ALA A 17 -9.61 -8.40 12.08
CA ALA A 17 -10.48 -9.58 12.16
C ALA A 17 -11.04 -9.95 10.78
N ALA A 18 -11.58 -8.97 10.04
CA ALA A 18 -12.11 -9.18 8.70
C ALA A 18 -11.06 -9.72 7.71
N MET A 19 -9.83 -9.19 7.75
CA MET A 19 -8.71 -9.67 6.95
C MET A 19 -8.36 -11.13 7.28
N LYS A 20 -8.31 -11.48 8.57
CA LYS A 20 -7.99 -12.83 9.04
C LYS A 20 -9.06 -13.85 8.65
N GLU A 21 -10.33 -13.45 8.75
CA GLU A 21 -11.49 -14.32 8.50
C GLU A 21 -11.94 -14.32 7.04
N LYS A 22 -11.26 -13.53 6.18
CA LYS A 22 -11.66 -13.29 4.78
C LYS A 22 -13.12 -12.81 4.67
N ASP A 23 -13.55 -11.98 5.62
CA ASP A 23 -14.86 -11.32 5.59
C ASP A 23 -14.75 -10.02 4.78
N PRO A 24 -15.37 -9.93 3.57
CA PRO A 24 -15.26 -8.75 2.73
C PRO A 24 -16.06 -7.56 3.27
N LYS A 25 -17.11 -7.79 4.07
CA LYS A 25 -18.10 -6.77 4.36
C LYS A 25 -17.54 -5.57 5.14
N PRO A 26 -16.77 -5.75 6.25
CA PRO A 26 -16.15 -4.63 6.94
C PRO A 26 -15.18 -3.83 6.08
N ILE A 27 -14.47 -4.49 5.16
CA ILE A 27 -13.49 -3.87 4.26
C ILE A 27 -14.21 -3.02 3.21
N GLN A 28 -15.27 -3.56 2.60
CA GLN A 28 -16.09 -2.86 1.63
C GLN A 28 -16.82 -1.67 2.23
N GLU A 29 -17.44 -1.84 3.41
CA GLU A 29 -18.09 -0.75 4.15
C GLU A 29 -17.13 0.41 4.40
N LEU A 30 -15.89 0.11 4.81
CA LEU A 30 -14.88 1.11 5.07
C LEU A 30 -14.40 1.79 3.79
N ALA A 31 -14.12 1.03 2.73
CA ALA A 31 -13.69 1.58 1.45
C ALA A 31 -14.73 2.55 0.87
N ILE A 32 -16.01 2.20 0.95
CA ILE A 32 -17.13 3.07 0.55
C ILE A 32 -17.15 4.34 1.42
N ALA A 33 -16.96 4.20 2.74
CA ALA A 33 -16.95 5.34 3.65
C ALA A 33 -15.80 6.32 3.36
N GLU A 34 -14.58 5.82 3.13
CA GLU A 34 -13.44 6.66 2.75
C GLU A 34 -13.64 7.33 1.39
N ALA A 35 -14.14 6.60 0.39
CA ALA A 35 -14.47 7.17 -0.91
C ALA A 35 -15.55 8.26 -0.81
N LYS A 36 -16.58 8.09 0.04
CA LYS A 36 -17.61 9.10 0.32
C LYS A 36 -17.07 10.31 1.07
N ALA A 37 -16.09 10.12 1.96
CA ALA A 37 -15.35 11.21 2.58
C ALA A 37 -14.45 11.96 1.56
N GLY A 38 -14.33 11.42 0.35
CA GLY A 38 -13.69 12.05 -0.79
C GLY A 38 -12.20 11.87 -0.83
N VAL A 39 -11.61 10.86 -0.18
CA VAL A 39 -10.15 10.62 -0.28
C VAL A 39 -9.74 10.35 -1.73
N ASP A 40 -8.53 10.77 -2.09
CA ASP A 40 -7.98 10.60 -3.44
C ASP A 40 -7.35 9.20 -3.61
N PHE A 41 -6.91 8.58 -2.52
CA PHE A 41 -6.41 7.21 -2.44
C PHE A 41 -6.91 6.49 -1.18
N ILE A 42 -7.01 5.17 -1.22
CA ILE A 42 -7.24 4.29 -0.05
C ILE A 42 -5.96 3.49 0.22
N ASP A 43 -5.44 3.55 1.44
CA ASP A 43 -4.28 2.80 1.89
C ASP A 43 -4.68 1.43 2.45
N ILE A 44 -4.12 0.36 1.87
CA ILE A 44 -4.34 -1.01 2.32
C ILE A 44 -3.12 -1.46 3.10
N ASN A 45 -3.18 -1.31 4.43
CA ASN A 45 -2.07 -1.67 5.31
C ASN A 45 -2.24 -3.08 5.88
N LEU A 46 -1.34 -3.98 5.47
CA LEU A 46 -1.28 -5.38 5.94
C LEU A 46 -0.27 -5.62 7.07
N GLY A 47 0.41 -4.56 7.52
CA GLY A 47 1.61 -4.68 8.34
C GLY A 47 2.70 -5.52 7.64
N PRO A 48 3.49 -6.31 8.38
CA PRO A 48 4.60 -7.08 7.80
C PRO A 48 4.19 -8.19 6.81
N ALA A 49 2.94 -8.65 6.83
CA ALA A 49 2.38 -9.65 5.92
C ALA A 49 3.30 -10.87 5.62
N ARG A 50 4.03 -11.40 6.62
CA ARG A 50 5.14 -12.36 6.42
C ARG A 50 4.70 -13.74 5.92
N LYS A 51 3.46 -14.17 6.19
CA LYS A 51 2.92 -15.47 5.77
C LYS A 51 1.58 -15.25 5.08
N GLY A 52 1.45 -15.76 3.85
CA GLY A 52 0.22 -15.59 3.06
C GLY A 52 -0.05 -14.14 2.63
N GLY A 53 0.96 -13.25 2.68
CA GLY A 53 0.80 -11.84 2.34
C GLY A 53 0.37 -11.62 0.88
N GLY A 54 0.90 -12.41 -0.05
CA GLY A 54 0.50 -12.42 -1.46
C GLY A 54 -1.00 -12.64 -1.63
N GLU A 55 -1.50 -13.78 -1.17
CA GLU A 55 -2.91 -14.16 -1.23
C GLU A 55 -3.83 -13.18 -0.49
N LEU A 56 -3.34 -12.61 0.61
CA LEU A 56 -4.10 -11.62 1.38
C LEU A 56 -4.22 -10.30 0.61
N MET A 57 -3.12 -9.74 0.11
CA MET A 57 -3.15 -8.48 -0.65
C MET A 57 -3.98 -8.63 -1.92
N GLU A 58 -3.79 -9.73 -2.66
CA GLU A 58 -4.58 -10.03 -3.86
C GLU A 58 -6.09 -10.00 -3.57
N TRP A 59 -6.50 -10.66 -2.48
CA TRP A 59 -7.90 -10.71 -2.08
C TRP A 59 -8.45 -9.35 -1.67
N ILE A 60 -7.74 -8.58 -0.82
CA ILE A 60 -8.22 -7.28 -0.38
C ILE A 60 -8.34 -6.31 -1.56
N VAL A 61 -7.35 -6.29 -2.45
CA VAL A 61 -7.37 -5.42 -3.64
C VAL A 61 -8.58 -5.73 -4.52
N LYS A 62 -8.96 -7.01 -4.68
CA LYS A 62 -10.20 -7.39 -5.39
C LYS A 62 -11.44 -6.89 -4.65
N VAL A 63 -11.55 -7.18 -3.35
CA VAL A 63 -12.69 -6.81 -2.50
C VAL A 63 -12.95 -5.30 -2.49
N VAL A 64 -11.89 -4.48 -2.41
CA VAL A 64 -12.03 -3.02 -2.43
C VAL A 64 -12.50 -2.52 -3.80
N GLN A 65 -11.92 -3.04 -4.89
CA GLN A 65 -12.28 -2.63 -6.25
C GLN A 65 -13.69 -3.06 -6.68
N GLU A 66 -14.31 -4.01 -5.98
CA GLU A 66 -15.72 -4.39 -6.22
C GLU A 66 -16.70 -3.27 -5.87
N VAL A 67 -16.32 -2.36 -4.96
CA VAL A 67 -17.25 -1.37 -4.39
C VAL A 67 -16.84 0.08 -4.61
N VAL A 68 -15.57 0.34 -4.92
CA VAL A 68 -15.06 1.70 -5.20
C VAL A 68 -14.03 1.72 -6.32
N ASP A 69 -13.97 2.84 -7.03
CA ASP A 69 -12.94 3.11 -8.04
C ASP A 69 -11.82 4.02 -7.50
N THR A 70 -11.68 4.19 -6.18
CA THR A 70 -10.60 5.03 -5.63
C THR A 70 -9.26 4.31 -5.80
N PRO A 71 -8.21 4.96 -6.36
CA PRO A 71 -6.88 4.37 -6.48
C PRO A 71 -6.29 3.92 -5.13
N LEU A 72 -5.39 2.95 -5.15
CA LEU A 72 -4.95 2.24 -3.94
C LEU A 72 -3.47 2.47 -3.64
N TYR A 73 -3.16 2.66 -2.36
CA TYR A 73 -1.83 2.46 -1.81
C TYR A 73 -1.75 1.01 -1.31
N LEU A 74 -0.69 0.30 -1.71
CA LEU A 74 -0.39 -1.05 -1.22
C LEU A 74 0.66 -0.93 -0.12
N ASP A 75 0.20 -0.95 1.13
CA ASP A 75 1.03 -0.68 2.31
C ASP A 75 1.51 -1.97 2.98
N THR A 76 2.76 -2.32 2.67
CA THR A 76 3.50 -3.39 3.34
C THR A 76 4.98 -3.37 2.95
N ILE A 77 5.82 -3.96 3.80
CA ILE A 77 7.23 -4.22 3.47
C ILE A 77 7.40 -5.47 2.59
N ASN A 78 6.40 -6.34 2.48
CA ASN A 78 6.51 -7.61 1.77
C ASN A 78 6.40 -7.41 0.23
N PRO A 79 7.48 -7.65 -0.54
CA PRO A 79 7.46 -7.47 -2.00
C PRO A 79 6.51 -8.43 -2.73
N GLU A 80 6.33 -9.66 -2.21
CA GLU A 80 5.40 -10.64 -2.77
C GLU A 80 3.95 -10.15 -2.67
N ALA A 81 3.59 -9.59 -1.51
CA ALA A 81 2.27 -9.00 -1.29
C ALA A 81 2.03 -7.80 -2.22
N ILE A 82 3.02 -6.91 -2.35
CA ILE A 82 2.96 -5.78 -3.29
C ILE A 82 2.71 -6.27 -4.72
N GLU A 83 3.53 -7.20 -5.22
CA GLU A 83 3.40 -7.68 -6.60
C GLU A 83 2.06 -8.40 -6.84
N ALA A 84 1.60 -9.21 -5.88
CA ALA A 84 0.31 -9.89 -5.97
C ALA A 84 -0.86 -8.89 -6.06
N GLY A 85 -0.86 -7.84 -5.23
CA GLY A 85 -1.85 -6.76 -5.31
C GLY A 85 -1.82 -6.03 -6.65
N LEU A 86 -0.62 -5.67 -7.13
CA LEU A 86 -0.44 -4.97 -8.41
C LEU A 86 -0.88 -5.82 -9.61
N LYS A 87 -0.72 -7.15 -9.58
CA LYS A 87 -1.19 -8.05 -10.65
C LYS A 87 -2.70 -8.02 -10.85
N VAL A 88 -3.48 -7.78 -9.78
CA VAL A 88 -4.94 -7.80 -9.82
C VAL A 88 -5.58 -6.41 -9.75
N TYR A 89 -4.75 -5.37 -9.64
CA TYR A 89 -5.18 -3.98 -9.71
C TYR A 89 -5.60 -3.62 -11.14
N LYS A 90 -6.85 -3.15 -11.32
CA LYS A 90 -7.47 -2.86 -12.62
C LYS A 90 -8.15 -1.48 -12.68
N ASN A 91 -7.94 -0.65 -11.67
CA ASN A 91 -8.63 0.62 -11.53
C ASN A 91 -8.30 1.59 -12.68
N LYS A 92 -9.34 2.22 -13.23
CA LYS A 92 -9.24 3.16 -14.36
C LYS A 92 -9.00 4.62 -13.95
N LYS A 93 -9.21 4.98 -12.68
CA LYS A 93 -9.09 6.36 -12.18
C LYS A 93 -7.66 6.75 -11.76
N GLY A 94 -6.74 5.80 -11.69
CA GLY A 94 -5.34 6.08 -11.37
C GLY A 94 -4.49 4.82 -11.19
N LYS A 95 -3.17 5.01 -11.16
CA LYS A 95 -2.20 3.95 -10.88
C LYS A 95 -2.23 3.61 -9.38
N ALA A 96 -1.98 2.35 -9.04
CA ALA A 96 -1.69 1.98 -7.67
C ALA A 96 -0.34 2.57 -7.25
N VAL A 97 -0.14 2.75 -5.94
CA VAL A 97 1.10 3.26 -5.35
C VAL A 97 1.66 2.25 -4.38
N ILE A 98 2.95 1.95 -4.48
CA ILE A 98 3.66 1.14 -3.49
C ILE A 98 3.97 2.01 -2.28
N ASN A 99 3.46 1.63 -1.11
CA ASN A 99 3.76 2.26 0.16
C ASN A 99 4.56 1.25 1.03
N SER A 100 5.88 1.27 1.04
CA SER A 100 6.82 2.23 0.46
C SER A 100 8.11 1.54 0.02
N ILE A 101 9.00 2.29 -0.64
CA ILE A 101 10.38 1.92 -0.95
C ILE A 101 11.31 2.74 -0.06
N MET A 102 12.21 2.08 0.68
CA MET A 102 13.20 2.77 1.51
C MET A 102 14.42 3.12 0.65
N ALA A 103 15.10 4.22 0.97
CA ALA A 103 16.36 4.65 0.36
C ALA A 103 17.56 3.75 0.72
N ARG A 104 17.38 2.43 0.60
CA ARG A 104 18.40 1.40 0.81
C ARG A 104 18.50 0.51 -0.43
N PRO A 105 19.71 0.18 -0.90
CA PRO A 105 19.92 -0.61 -2.11
C PRO A 105 19.04 -1.87 -2.16
N GLU A 106 18.99 -2.65 -1.08
CA GLU A 106 18.23 -3.90 -1.04
C GLU A 106 16.71 -3.70 -1.13
N SER A 107 16.18 -2.54 -0.70
CA SER A 107 14.76 -2.21 -0.88
C SER A 107 14.49 -1.72 -2.29
N MET A 108 15.38 -0.91 -2.85
CA MET A 108 15.25 -0.29 -4.16
C MET A 108 15.39 -1.32 -5.28
N ASP A 109 16.41 -2.18 -5.20
CA ASP A 109 16.71 -3.24 -6.17
C ASP A 109 15.56 -4.25 -6.30
N VAL A 110 14.80 -4.46 -5.22
CA VAL A 110 13.63 -5.35 -5.22
C VAL A 110 12.37 -4.64 -5.70
N LYS A 111 12.07 -3.45 -5.16
CA LYS A 111 10.74 -2.83 -5.34
C LYS A 111 10.63 -1.91 -6.55
N PHE A 112 11.71 -1.26 -7.02
CA PHE A 112 11.64 -0.44 -8.23
C PHE A 112 11.34 -1.25 -9.49
N PRO A 113 11.93 -2.44 -9.71
CA PRO A 113 11.54 -3.28 -10.84
C PRO A 113 10.07 -3.69 -10.80
N ILE A 114 9.52 -3.97 -9.61
CA ILE A 114 8.08 -4.24 -9.43
C ILE A 114 7.25 -3.02 -9.82
N ALA A 115 7.61 -1.82 -9.34
CA ALA A 115 6.93 -0.58 -9.67
C ALA A 115 6.92 -0.32 -11.19
N GLN A 116 8.08 -0.50 -11.85
CA GLN A 116 8.23 -0.32 -13.29
C GLN A 116 7.38 -1.32 -14.07
N LYS A 117 7.48 -2.62 -13.74
CA LYS A 117 6.73 -3.71 -14.37
C LYS A 117 5.22 -3.47 -14.37
N HIS A 118 4.71 -2.92 -13.27
CA HIS A 118 3.27 -2.69 -13.07
C HIS A 118 2.83 -1.25 -13.31
N ASN A 119 3.73 -0.36 -13.75
CA ASN A 119 3.46 1.07 -13.93
C ASN A 119 2.82 1.70 -12.68
N ALA A 120 3.36 1.39 -11.51
CA ALA A 120 2.87 1.87 -10.21
C ALA A 120 3.62 3.13 -9.76
N GLY A 121 2.95 3.98 -8.99
CA GLY A 121 3.60 5.05 -8.22
C GLY A 121 4.35 4.47 -7.02
N VAL A 122 5.18 5.28 -6.37
CA VAL A 122 5.94 4.88 -5.19
C VAL A 122 5.97 5.99 -4.15
N VAL A 123 5.86 5.62 -2.87
CA VAL A 123 6.30 6.46 -1.76
C VAL A 123 7.75 6.10 -1.47
N ALA A 124 8.67 7.06 -1.62
CA ALA A 124 10.08 6.89 -1.27
C ALA A 124 10.30 7.39 0.17
N LEU A 125 10.63 6.47 1.08
CA LEU A 125 11.05 6.81 2.43
C LEU A 125 12.54 7.17 2.42
N LEU A 126 12.86 8.35 2.95
CA LEU A 126 14.21 8.82 3.21
C LEU A 126 14.79 8.09 4.44
N TRP A 127 14.83 6.77 4.36
CA TRP A 127 15.42 5.88 5.36
C TRP A 127 16.59 5.17 4.69
N GLY A 128 17.79 5.61 5.03
CA GLY A 128 19.03 5.19 4.39
C GLY A 128 19.65 3.93 5.00
N PRO A 129 20.80 3.48 4.49
CA PRO A 129 21.55 2.33 5.05
C PRO A 129 21.91 2.52 6.54
N SER A 130 22.13 3.76 6.96
CA SER A 130 22.45 4.12 8.35
C SER A 130 21.23 4.29 9.25
N GLY A 131 20.02 4.10 8.73
CA GLY A 131 18.79 4.26 9.50
C GLY A 131 17.99 5.52 9.15
N LEU A 132 17.21 5.99 10.13
CA LEU A 132 16.47 7.26 10.04
C LEU A 132 17.46 8.44 10.06
N PRO A 133 17.38 9.37 9.09
CA PRO A 133 18.18 10.59 9.07
C PRO A 133 17.96 11.45 10.31
N ARG A 134 19.00 12.15 10.73
CA ARG A 134 19.01 13.00 11.92
C ARG A 134 18.39 14.36 11.67
N ASP A 135 18.54 14.90 10.46
CA ASP A 135 18.17 16.27 10.11
C ASP A 135 17.63 16.40 8.67
N ALA A 136 17.49 17.64 8.20
CA ALA A 136 17.00 17.94 6.87
C ALA A 136 18.06 17.72 5.79
N ASP A 137 19.35 17.91 6.11
CA ASP A 137 20.44 17.78 5.16
C ASP A 137 20.67 16.32 4.79
N GLU A 138 20.67 15.42 5.79
CA GLU A 138 20.75 13.98 5.54
C GLU A 138 19.54 13.46 4.76
N ARG A 139 18.35 14.02 5.01
CA ARG A 139 17.16 13.74 4.18
C ARG A 139 17.36 14.21 2.74
N GLY A 140 17.93 15.40 2.55
CA GLY A 140 18.25 15.95 1.23
C GLY A 140 19.22 15.06 0.46
N VAL A 141 20.25 14.52 1.12
CA VAL A 141 21.22 13.60 0.50
C VAL A 141 20.55 12.31 0.02
N LEU A 142 19.58 11.76 0.76
CA LEU A 142 18.86 10.56 0.34
C LEU A 142 17.81 10.81 -0.76
N ALA A 143 17.38 12.05 -0.95
CA ALA A 143 16.37 12.43 -1.93
C ALA A 143 16.94 12.85 -3.29
N ALA A 144 18.21 13.30 -3.31
CA ALA A 144 18.92 13.77 -4.49
C ALA A 144 19.36 12.62 -5.41
#